data_AF-A0A0U2KUY8-F1
#
_entry.id   AF-A0A0U2KUY8-F1
#
_cell.length_a   1.000
_cell.length_b   1.000
_cell.length_c   1.000
_cell.angle_alpha   90.00
_cell.angle_beta   90.00
_cell.angle_gamma   90.00
#
_symmetry.space_group_name_H-M   'P 1'
#
loop_
_entity.id
_entity.type
_entity.pdbx_description
1 polymer ?
#
loop_
_entity_poly.entity_id
_entity_poly.type
_entity_poly.pdbx_seq_one_letter_code
_entity_poly.pdbx_strand_id
1 'polypeptide(L)'
;KNLLVKDHTHTFVNKGGDIGELDFRFPVGAPLHGINAFLTTNQLKAYDKARNALALALSPVVKALITPDGAMKDIRDLDSISFSDWFLSKGGTRTSIQRMWDPVAYALGFIDCDNISARCMLTIFSLFATKTEASLLRMLKGSPDVYLSGPIRKYITDKGGRFHLRWGCREVLYDKSADGDIYVKGLLMSKATNKKVVKADAYVAACDVPGIKRLLPLSWREMKFFNNIYELVGVPVVTVQLRYNGWVTELQDLERSRQLRQAAGLDNLLYTPDADFSCFAD
;
A
#
# COMPACT_ATOMS: atom_id res chain seq x y z
N LYS A 1 -8.04 -11.38 -16.59
CA LYS A 1 -8.91 -12.56 -16.33
C LYS A 1 -9.09 -12.87 -14.84
N ASN A 2 -8.04 -12.78 -14.00
CA ASN A 2 -8.17 -13.05 -12.55
C ASN A 2 -8.49 -11.81 -11.70
N LEU A 3 -8.36 -10.62 -12.30
CA LEU A 3 -8.60 -9.33 -11.67
C LEU A 3 -9.98 -8.81 -12.07
N LEU A 4 -10.89 -8.72 -11.10
CA LEU A 4 -12.23 -8.16 -11.22
C LEU A 4 -12.15 -6.65 -11.09
N VAL A 5 -12.81 -5.92 -11.97
CA VAL A 5 -12.85 -4.45 -11.90
C VAL A 5 -13.80 -4.05 -10.77
N LYS A 6 -13.40 -3.05 -9.99
CA LYS A 6 -14.24 -2.37 -9.02
C LYS A 6 -14.35 -0.90 -9.41
N ASP A 7 -15.41 -0.26 -8.94
CA ASP A 7 -15.57 1.17 -9.08
C ASP A 7 -14.46 1.90 -8.33
N HIS A 8 -13.80 2.86 -8.98
CA HIS A 8 -12.77 3.64 -8.32
C HIS A 8 -13.37 4.83 -7.58
N THR A 9 -13.93 4.52 -6.41
CA THR A 9 -14.53 5.47 -5.50
C THR A 9 -14.00 5.20 -4.11
N HIS A 10 -13.37 6.20 -3.49
CA HIS A 10 -12.99 6.09 -2.10
C HIS A 10 -14.22 6.42 -1.25
N THR A 11 -14.76 5.41 -0.58
CA THR A 11 -16.01 5.51 0.18
C THR A 11 -15.71 5.68 1.67
N PHE A 12 -16.06 6.83 2.23
CA PHE A 12 -15.92 7.15 3.65
C PHE A 12 -17.22 6.85 4.38
N VAL A 13 -17.22 5.86 5.25
CA VAL A 13 -18.35 5.53 6.13
C VAL A 13 -18.19 6.35 7.42
N ASN A 14 -19.02 7.35 7.58
CA ASN A 14 -19.04 8.22 8.75
C ASN A 14 -20.01 7.70 9.81
N LYS A 15 -19.84 8.17 11.05
CA LYS A 15 -20.74 7.88 12.17
C LYS A 15 -22.21 8.12 11.78
N GLY A 16 -23.05 7.13 12.03
CA GLY A 16 -24.46 7.15 11.63
C GLY A 16 -24.75 6.46 10.29
N GLY A 17 -23.73 6.05 9.55
CA GLY A 17 -23.87 5.40 8.24
C GLY A 17 -23.85 6.37 7.06
N ASP A 18 -23.56 7.65 7.31
CA ASP A 18 -23.47 8.67 6.26
C ASP A 18 -22.25 8.42 5.35
N ILE A 19 -22.49 8.39 4.05
CA ILE A 19 -21.47 8.08 3.05
C ILE A 19 -20.87 9.36 2.47
N GLY A 20 -19.56 9.52 2.67
CA GLY A 20 -18.72 10.48 1.96
C GLY A 20 -17.97 9.81 0.80
N GLU A 21 -17.70 10.53 -0.28
CA GLU A 21 -17.05 9.96 -1.45
C GLU A 21 -15.95 10.87 -2.02
N LEU A 22 -14.86 10.26 -2.50
CA LEU A 22 -14.01 10.83 -3.54
C LEU A 22 -14.18 9.97 -4.79
N ASP A 23 -14.93 10.50 -5.75
CA ASP A 23 -15.28 9.78 -6.98
C ASP A 23 -14.32 10.12 -8.12
N PHE A 24 -13.51 9.14 -8.52
CA PHE A 24 -12.54 9.27 -9.61
C PHE A 24 -13.09 8.71 -10.94
N ARG A 25 -14.35 8.28 -11.00
CA ARG A 25 -15.06 7.81 -12.21
C ARG A 25 -15.44 9.02 -13.08
N PHE A 26 -14.46 9.71 -13.65
CA PHE A 26 -14.70 10.79 -14.60
C PHE A 26 -14.37 10.30 -16.03
N PRO A 27 -15.16 10.65 -17.06
CA PRO A 27 -14.91 10.22 -18.45
C PRO A 27 -13.56 10.71 -18.99
N VAL A 28 -13.03 11.78 -18.41
CA VAL A 28 -11.74 12.37 -18.78
C VAL A 28 -10.68 11.92 -17.80
N GLY A 29 -9.52 11.51 -18.31
CA GLY A 29 -8.46 10.92 -17.49
C GLY A 29 -7.71 11.87 -16.56
N ALA A 30 -6.55 11.43 -16.09
CA ALA A 30 -5.66 12.21 -15.25
C ALA A 30 -5.18 13.48 -15.98
N PRO A 31 -5.12 14.66 -15.31
CA PRO A 31 -5.42 14.90 -13.90
C PRO A 31 -6.88 15.29 -13.60
N LEU A 32 -7.72 15.45 -14.62
CA LEU A 32 -9.04 16.09 -14.52
C LEU A 32 -10.01 15.34 -13.61
N HIS A 33 -10.01 14.00 -13.66
CA HIS A 33 -10.80 13.19 -12.74
C HIS A 33 -10.46 13.39 -11.26
N GLY A 34 -9.19 13.57 -10.91
CA GLY A 34 -8.77 13.79 -9.53
C GLY A 34 -9.16 15.17 -9.04
N ILE A 35 -9.00 16.19 -9.89
CA ILE A 35 -9.47 17.55 -9.60
C ILE A 35 -10.99 17.54 -9.36
N ASN A 36 -11.74 16.86 -10.24
CA ASN A 36 -13.20 16.71 -10.08
C ASN A 36 -13.54 16.05 -8.73
N ALA A 37 -12.90 14.92 -8.41
CA ALA A 37 -13.14 14.19 -7.16
C ALA A 37 -12.97 15.08 -5.91
N PHE A 38 -11.91 15.88 -5.84
CA PHE A 38 -11.67 16.77 -4.70
C PHE A 38 -12.61 17.98 -4.67
N LEU A 39 -13.11 18.44 -5.81
CA LEU A 39 -14.08 19.54 -5.86
C LEU A 39 -15.51 19.07 -5.52
N THR A 40 -15.89 17.87 -5.92
CA THR A 40 -17.25 17.35 -5.74
C THR A 40 -17.44 16.59 -4.44
N THR A 41 -16.36 16.24 -3.72
CA THR A 41 -16.47 15.47 -2.46
C THR A 41 -17.42 16.10 -1.45
N ASN A 42 -18.27 15.28 -0.84
CA ASN A 42 -19.13 15.62 0.28
C ASN A 42 -18.47 15.31 1.64
N GLN A 43 -17.27 14.70 1.65
CA GLN A 43 -16.56 14.34 2.89
C GLN A 43 -16.02 15.57 3.65
N LEU A 44 -15.76 16.67 2.94
CA LEU A 44 -15.24 17.91 3.51
C LEU A 44 -16.25 19.06 3.36
N LYS A 45 -16.32 19.91 4.39
CA LYS A 45 -17.06 21.17 4.34
C LYS A 45 -16.39 22.15 3.37
N ALA A 46 -17.15 23.15 2.90
CA ALA A 46 -16.68 24.09 1.88
C ALA A 46 -15.33 24.77 2.21
N TYR A 47 -15.13 25.18 3.46
CA TYR A 47 -13.88 25.80 3.90
C TYR A 47 -12.69 24.83 3.79
N ASP A 48 -12.83 23.62 4.35
CA ASP A 48 -11.79 22.59 4.32
C ASP A 48 -11.51 22.11 2.90
N LYS A 49 -12.54 22.01 2.06
CA LYS A 49 -12.40 21.70 0.64
C LYS A 49 -11.54 22.75 -0.09
N ALA A 50 -11.80 24.04 0.13
CA ALA A 50 -11.02 25.12 -0.47
C ALA A 50 -9.55 25.10 -0.01
N ARG A 51 -9.33 24.89 1.30
CA ARG A 51 -7.97 24.76 1.86
C ARG A 51 -7.23 23.52 1.36
N ASN A 52 -7.93 22.40 1.21
CA ASN A 52 -7.40 21.18 0.62
C ASN A 52 -6.98 21.40 -0.84
N ALA A 53 -7.84 22.05 -1.64
CA ALA A 53 -7.52 22.38 -3.01
C ALA A 53 -6.29 23.30 -3.12
N LEU A 54 -6.17 24.29 -2.22
CA LEU A 54 -5.00 25.17 -2.16
C LEU A 54 -3.71 24.37 -1.86
N ALA A 55 -3.73 23.50 -0.84
CA ALA A 55 -2.57 22.69 -0.47
C ALA A 55 -2.14 21.75 -1.61
N LEU A 56 -3.09 21.12 -2.30
CA LEU A 56 -2.82 20.27 -3.46
C LEU A 56 -2.31 21.08 -4.67
N ALA A 57 -2.83 22.29 -4.90
CA ALA A 57 -2.37 23.16 -5.98
C ALA A 57 -0.92 23.65 -5.76
N LEU A 58 -0.51 23.83 -4.50
CA LEU A 58 0.86 24.18 -4.12
C LEU A 58 1.81 22.97 -4.01
N SER A 59 1.31 21.77 -4.31
CA SER A 59 2.10 20.55 -4.22
C SER A 59 3.02 20.36 -5.43
N PRO A 60 4.15 19.64 -5.26
CA PRO A 60 4.98 19.21 -6.39
C PRO A 60 4.22 18.36 -7.43
N VAL A 61 3.04 17.84 -7.10
CA VAL A 61 2.20 17.06 -8.03
C VAL A 61 1.74 17.92 -9.22
N VAL A 62 1.51 19.22 -9.03
CA VAL A 62 1.18 20.12 -10.16
C VAL A 62 2.36 20.21 -11.13
N LYS A 63 3.59 20.27 -10.61
CA LYS A 63 4.81 20.23 -11.44
C LYS A 63 4.96 18.91 -12.19
N ALA A 64 4.41 17.80 -11.68
CA ALA A 64 4.46 16.49 -12.33
C ALA A 64 3.70 16.47 -13.67
N LEU A 65 2.75 17.39 -13.87
CA LEU A 65 2.02 17.54 -15.14
C LEU A 65 2.89 18.09 -16.28
N ILE A 66 4.00 18.76 -15.95
CA ILE A 66 4.91 19.40 -16.92
C ILE A 66 6.27 18.70 -16.91
N THR A 67 6.83 18.42 -15.73
CA THR A 67 8.14 17.79 -15.54
C THR A 67 8.06 16.67 -14.48
N PRO A 68 7.65 15.45 -14.87
CA PRO A 68 7.53 14.32 -13.95
C PRO A 68 8.80 14.05 -13.13
N ASP A 69 9.97 14.05 -13.77
CA ASP A 69 11.25 13.80 -13.09
C ASP A 69 11.61 14.93 -12.11
N GLY A 70 11.33 16.18 -12.50
CA GLY A 70 11.52 17.36 -11.66
C GLY A 70 10.63 17.32 -10.42
N ALA A 71 9.37 16.93 -10.58
CA ALA A 71 8.45 16.73 -9.46
C ALA A 71 8.90 15.57 -8.54
N MET A 72 9.37 14.45 -9.11
CA MET A 72 9.87 13.34 -8.31
C MET A 72 11.12 13.68 -7.51
N LYS A 73 11.97 14.59 -8.00
CA LYS A 73 13.10 15.13 -7.22
C LYS A 73 12.58 15.92 -6.02
N ASP A 74 11.69 16.89 -6.25
CA ASP A 74 11.11 17.69 -5.17
C ASP A 74 10.37 16.82 -4.14
N ILE A 75 9.64 15.78 -4.59
CA ILE A 75 8.93 14.84 -3.70
C ILE A 75 9.92 14.03 -2.85
N ARG A 76 11.07 13.63 -3.39
CA ARG A 76 12.11 12.90 -2.65
C ARG A 76 12.75 13.76 -1.56
N ASP A 77 12.83 15.06 -1.76
CA ASP A 77 13.39 16.00 -0.77
C ASP A 77 12.43 16.21 0.44
N LEU A 78 11.21 15.69 0.37
CA LEU A 78 10.21 15.73 1.44
C LEU A 78 10.15 14.42 2.26
N ASP A 79 11.18 13.58 2.19
CA ASP A 79 11.20 12.29 2.89
C ASP A 79 11.24 12.43 4.41
N SER A 80 11.89 13.49 4.90
CA SER A 80 12.13 13.75 6.32
C SER A 80 11.05 14.57 7.01
N ILE A 81 9.92 14.84 6.35
CA ILE A 81 8.80 15.58 6.92
C ILE A 81 7.54 14.71 6.90
N SER A 82 6.70 14.83 7.92
CA SER A 82 5.40 14.16 7.94
C SER A 82 4.48 14.76 6.87
N PHE A 83 3.49 13.99 6.42
CA PHE A 83 2.48 14.49 5.50
C PHE A 83 1.66 15.60 6.16
N SER A 84 1.36 15.50 7.45
CA SER A 84 0.68 16.54 8.22
C SER A 84 1.43 17.87 8.23
N ASP A 85 2.72 17.86 8.56
CA ASP A 85 3.55 19.08 8.61
C ASP A 85 3.61 19.73 7.23
N TRP A 86 3.82 18.91 6.20
CA TRP A 86 3.80 19.38 4.82
C TRP A 86 2.45 20.01 4.47
N PHE A 87 1.35 19.31 4.70
CA PHE A 87 0.01 19.74 4.27
C PHE A 87 -0.44 21.02 4.99
N LEU A 88 -0.19 21.13 6.30
CA LEU A 88 -0.46 22.32 7.09
C LEU A 88 0.40 23.50 6.65
N SER A 89 1.68 23.28 6.31
CA SER A 89 2.57 24.34 5.80
C SER A 89 2.10 24.94 4.46
N LYS A 90 1.27 24.21 3.70
CA LYS A 90 0.65 24.68 2.45
C LYS A 90 -0.74 25.27 2.65
N GLY A 91 -1.17 25.47 3.90
CA GLY A 91 -2.45 26.08 4.25
C GLY A 91 -3.61 25.09 4.27
N GLY A 92 -3.34 23.78 4.27
CA GLY A 92 -4.33 22.75 4.55
C GLY A 92 -4.83 22.82 6.01
N THR A 93 -5.91 22.10 6.33
CA THR A 93 -6.50 22.09 7.68
C THR A 93 -6.33 20.75 8.37
N ARG A 94 -6.31 20.77 9.72
CA ARG A 94 -6.32 19.56 10.54
C ARG A 94 -7.60 18.74 10.32
N THR A 95 -8.72 19.41 10.06
CA THR A 95 -9.99 18.75 9.72
C THR A 95 -9.87 17.94 8.44
N SER A 96 -9.23 18.48 7.38
CA SER A 96 -8.98 17.71 6.15
C SER A 96 -8.08 16.49 6.41
N ILE A 97 -7.09 16.63 7.29
CA ILE A 97 -6.24 15.51 7.69
C ILE A 97 -7.09 14.42 8.34
N GLN A 98 -7.79 14.74 9.42
CA GLN A 98 -8.56 13.76 10.20
C GLN A 98 -9.71 13.14 9.42
N ARG A 99 -10.44 13.93 8.61
CA ARG A 99 -11.66 13.46 7.94
C ARG A 99 -11.40 12.76 6.61
N MET A 100 -10.24 12.97 6.00
CA MET A 100 -9.96 12.50 4.65
C MET A 100 -8.58 11.88 4.50
N TRP A 101 -7.51 12.56 4.94
CA TRP A 101 -6.16 12.07 4.67
C TRP A 101 -5.69 10.95 5.61
N ASP A 102 -6.05 10.97 6.90
CA ASP A 102 -5.73 9.88 7.84
C ASP A 102 -6.34 8.55 7.38
N PRO A 103 -7.64 8.47 7.00
CA PRO A 103 -8.18 7.24 6.43
C PRO A 103 -7.45 6.76 5.18
N VAL A 104 -7.05 7.68 4.29
CA VAL A 104 -6.27 7.35 3.09
C VAL A 104 -4.87 6.84 3.47
N ALA A 105 -4.19 7.48 4.42
CA ALA A 105 -2.89 7.07 4.92
C ALA A 105 -2.94 5.68 5.57
N TYR A 106 -3.99 5.38 6.34
CA TYR A 106 -4.21 4.05 6.91
C TYR A 106 -4.36 2.96 5.86
N ALA A 107 -5.04 3.23 4.74
CA ALA A 107 -5.14 2.25 3.66
C ALA A 107 -3.83 2.05 2.89
N LEU A 108 -2.95 3.05 2.90
CA LEU A 108 -1.69 3.01 2.16
C LEU A 108 -0.53 2.42 2.96
N GLY A 109 -0.39 2.85 4.22
CA GLY A 109 0.76 2.53 5.07
C GLY A 109 0.40 2.06 6.48
N PHE A 110 -0.89 1.98 6.83
CA PHE A 110 -1.36 1.60 8.16
C PHE A 110 -0.87 2.52 9.30
N ILE A 111 -0.53 3.76 8.97
CA ILE A 111 -0.13 4.82 9.91
C ILE A 111 -0.80 6.14 9.51
N ASP A 112 -0.96 7.04 10.46
CA ASP A 112 -1.61 8.35 10.27
C ASP A 112 -0.72 9.35 9.50
N CYS A 113 -1.27 10.53 9.20
CA CYS A 113 -0.56 11.57 8.49
C CYS A 113 0.56 12.25 9.29
N ASP A 114 0.54 12.15 10.63
CA ASP A 114 1.58 12.70 11.51
C ASP A 114 2.85 11.84 11.47
N ASN A 115 2.71 10.53 11.19
CA ASN A 115 3.80 9.57 11.15
C ASN A 115 4.23 9.18 9.74
N ILE A 116 3.35 9.27 8.74
CA ILE A 116 3.70 8.94 7.35
C ILE A 116 4.53 10.08 6.71
N SER A 117 5.58 9.71 5.98
CA SER A 117 6.38 10.65 5.21
C SER A 117 5.56 11.33 4.10
N ALA A 118 5.71 12.64 3.94
CA ALA A 118 5.08 13.39 2.85
C ALA A 118 5.47 12.83 1.47
N ARG A 119 6.71 12.35 1.32
CA ARG A 119 7.18 11.68 0.10
C ARG A 119 6.29 10.51 -0.29
N CYS A 120 5.89 9.68 0.67
CA CYS A 120 5.09 8.48 0.43
C CYS A 120 3.74 8.85 -0.20
N MET A 121 3.00 9.76 0.46
CA MET A 121 1.69 10.23 0.03
C MET A 121 1.77 10.98 -1.32
N LEU A 122 2.71 11.92 -1.47
CA LEU A 122 2.84 12.73 -2.68
C LEU A 122 3.28 11.93 -3.90
N THR A 123 4.06 10.85 -3.71
CA THR A 123 4.41 9.95 -4.81
C THR A 123 3.15 9.29 -5.38
N ILE A 124 2.23 8.84 -4.52
CA ILE A 124 0.97 8.22 -4.93
C ILE A 124 0.08 9.25 -5.64
N PHE A 125 -0.02 10.47 -5.12
CA PHE A 125 -0.78 11.53 -5.77
C PHE A 125 -0.19 11.93 -7.12
N SER A 126 1.13 11.94 -7.25
CA SER A 126 1.81 12.15 -8.53
C SER A 126 1.45 11.07 -9.55
N LEU A 127 1.37 9.80 -9.13
CA LEU A 127 0.91 8.71 -9.99
C LEU A 127 -0.55 8.90 -10.42
N PHE A 128 -1.45 9.25 -9.51
CA PHE A 128 -2.85 9.50 -9.84
C PHE A 128 -3.04 10.72 -10.75
N ALA A 129 -2.25 11.77 -10.57
CA ALA A 129 -2.33 12.98 -11.38
C ALA A 129 -1.77 12.79 -12.81
N THR A 130 -0.89 11.80 -13.03
CA THR A 130 -0.20 11.62 -14.31
C THR A 130 -0.62 10.36 -15.08
N LYS A 131 -1.22 9.36 -14.42
CA LYS A 131 -1.58 8.09 -15.05
C LYS A 131 -3.07 7.79 -14.88
N THR A 132 -3.83 8.01 -15.95
CA THR A 132 -5.28 7.71 -15.99
C THR A 132 -5.62 6.29 -15.53
N GLU A 133 -4.87 5.30 -15.99
CA GLU A 133 -5.10 3.88 -15.61
C GLU A 133 -4.62 3.53 -14.20
N ALA A 134 -3.78 4.35 -13.57
CA ALA A 134 -3.31 4.08 -12.20
C ALA A 134 -4.45 4.18 -11.17
N SER A 135 -5.57 4.77 -11.58
CA SER A 135 -6.80 4.86 -10.80
C SER A 135 -7.69 3.60 -10.93
N LEU A 136 -7.36 2.60 -11.76
CA LEU A 136 -8.22 1.43 -11.89
C LEU A 136 -8.07 0.48 -10.69
N LEU A 137 -9.10 0.40 -9.85
CA LEU A 137 -9.18 -0.57 -8.78
C LEU A 137 -9.56 -1.95 -9.33
N ARG A 138 -8.77 -2.97 -8.96
CA ARG A 138 -9.10 -4.36 -9.28
C ARG A 138 -8.87 -5.25 -8.07
N MET A 139 -9.82 -6.14 -7.84
CA MET A 139 -9.70 -7.16 -6.80
C MET A 139 -9.44 -8.52 -7.41
N LEU A 140 -8.69 -9.36 -6.70
CA LEU A 140 -8.50 -10.73 -7.13
C LEU A 140 -9.81 -11.50 -6.94
N LYS A 141 -10.20 -12.32 -7.91
CA LYS A 141 -11.47 -13.08 -7.87
C LYS A 141 -11.54 -14.20 -6.80
N GLY A 142 -10.61 -14.22 -5.85
CA GLY A 142 -10.50 -15.21 -4.80
C GLY A 142 -9.09 -15.28 -4.26
N SER A 143 -8.74 -16.41 -3.62
CA SER A 143 -7.45 -16.58 -2.94
C SER A 143 -6.24 -16.24 -3.83
N PRO A 144 -5.27 -15.46 -3.31
CA PRO A 144 -3.97 -15.21 -3.95
C PRO A 144 -3.22 -16.47 -4.36
N ASP A 145 -3.30 -17.56 -3.58
CA ASP A 145 -2.63 -18.82 -3.93
C ASP A 145 -3.17 -19.40 -5.25
N VAL A 146 -4.49 -19.35 -5.47
CA VAL A 146 -5.11 -19.93 -6.66
C VAL A 146 -4.96 -19.02 -7.87
N TYR A 147 -5.12 -17.70 -7.68
CA TYR A 147 -5.31 -16.78 -8.80
C TYR A 147 -4.15 -15.83 -9.08
N LEU A 148 -3.13 -15.79 -8.23
CA LEU A 148 -1.92 -14.99 -8.42
C LEU A 148 -0.65 -15.85 -8.30
N SER A 149 -0.36 -16.36 -7.10
CA SER A 149 0.88 -17.09 -6.80
C SER A 149 0.94 -18.46 -7.48
N GLY A 150 -0.19 -19.16 -7.60
CA GLY A 150 -0.29 -20.47 -8.26
C GLY A 150 0.11 -20.44 -9.73
N PRO A 151 -0.45 -19.53 -10.55
CA PRO A 151 -0.02 -19.32 -11.93
C PRO A 151 1.47 -18.99 -12.06
N ILE A 152 2.01 -18.13 -11.18
CA ILE A 152 3.45 -17.79 -11.16
C ILE A 152 4.29 -19.03 -10.85
N ARG A 153 3.89 -19.81 -9.82
CA ARG A 153 4.55 -21.07 -9.45
C ARG A 153 4.56 -22.05 -10.62
N LYS A 154 3.41 -22.22 -11.29
CA LYS A 154 3.29 -23.11 -12.45
C LYS A 154 4.25 -22.69 -13.56
N TYR A 155 4.25 -21.42 -13.94
CA TYR A 155 5.14 -20.90 -14.98
C TYR A 155 6.62 -21.14 -14.66
N ILE A 156 7.04 -20.91 -13.40
CA ILE A 156 8.42 -21.15 -12.97
C ILE A 156 8.75 -22.66 -13.02
N THR A 157 7.86 -23.53 -12.54
CA THR A 157 8.08 -24.97 -12.54
C THR A 157 8.08 -25.58 -13.95
N ASP A 158 7.21 -25.12 -14.84
CA ASP A 158 7.21 -25.55 -16.26
C ASP A 158 8.55 -25.22 -16.95
N LYS A 159 9.27 -24.21 -16.46
CA LYS A 159 10.61 -23.81 -16.93
C LYS A 159 11.77 -24.44 -16.14
N GLY A 160 11.50 -25.48 -15.35
CA GLY A 160 12.50 -26.22 -14.58
C GLY A 160 12.86 -25.59 -13.22
N GLY A 161 12.18 -24.52 -12.82
CA GLY A 161 12.34 -23.93 -11.49
C GLY A 161 11.82 -24.85 -10.38
N ARG A 162 12.47 -24.80 -9.21
CA ARG A 162 12.20 -25.71 -8.09
C ARG A 162 11.78 -24.94 -6.85
N PHE A 163 10.70 -25.38 -6.21
CA PHE A 163 10.20 -24.82 -4.95
C PHE A 163 10.48 -25.78 -3.79
N HIS A 164 11.21 -25.32 -2.78
CA HIS A 164 11.54 -26.10 -1.59
C HIS A 164 10.84 -25.52 -0.35
N LEU A 165 9.59 -25.90 -0.15
CA LEU A 165 8.79 -25.41 0.98
C LEU A 165 9.25 -26.00 2.31
N ARG A 166 9.02 -25.25 3.40
CA ARG A 166 9.38 -25.60 4.78
C ARG A 166 10.89 -25.79 5.00
N TRP A 167 11.72 -25.17 4.16
CA TRP A 167 13.16 -25.06 4.36
C TRP A 167 13.50 -23.63 4.76
N GLY A 168 13.92 -23.44 6.01
CA GLY A 168 14.35 -22.14 6.51
C GLY A 168 15.86 -21.94 6.29
N CYS A 169 16.23 -20.78 5.72
CA CYS A 169 17.63 -20.35 5.68
C CYS A 169 18.06 -19.91 7.09
N ARG A 170 19.12 -20.53 7.60
CA ARG A 170 19.64 -20.30 8.96
C ARG A 170 20.86 -19.39 8.96
N GLU A 171 21.68 -19.50 7.93
CA GLU A 171 22.95 -18.79 7.86
C GLU A 171 23.34 -18.55 6.40
N VAL A 172 23.91 -17.38 6.15
CA VAL A 172 24.62 -17.07 4.90
C VAL A 172 26.07 -17.46 5.10
N LEU A 173 26.55 -18.45 4.36
CA LEU A 173 27.96 -18.83 4.37
C LEU A 173 28.68 -17.94 3.37
N TYR A 174 29.59 -17.09 3.84
CA TYR A 174 30.33 -16.13 3.00
C TYR A 174 31.82 -16.14 3.34
N ASP A 175 32.61 -15.59 2.44
CA ASP A 175 34.06 -15.39 2.62
C ASP A 175 34.48 -14.06 1.97
N LYS A 176 35.74 -13.68 2.14
CA LYS A 176 36.33 -12.49 1.52
C LYS A 176 37.33 -12.91 0.44
N SER A 177 37.35 -12.17 -0.68
CA SER A 177 38.40 -12.27 -1.67
C SER A 177 39.71 -11.67 -1.13
N ALA A 178 40.82 -11.88 -1.84
CA ALA A 178 42.09 -11.25 -1.51
C ALA A 178 42.01 -9.71 -1.51
N ASP A 179 41.12 -9.16 -2.34
CA ASP A 179 40.88 -7.72 -2.48
C ASP A 179 39.90 -7.17 -1.43
N GLY A 180 39.34 -8.05 -0.58
CA GLY A 180 38.43 -7.71 0.52
C GLY A 180 36.93 -7.78 0.17
N ASP A 181 36.58 -8.09 -1.07
CA ASP A 181 35.19 -8.22 -1.52
C ASP A 181 34.52 -9.46 -0.91
N ILE A 182 33.28 -9.30 -0.48
CA ILE A 182 32.52 -10.38 0.14
C ILE A 182 31.80 -11.18 -0.93
N TYR A 183 31.93 -12.51 -0.89
CA TYR A 183 31.17 -13.42 -1.74
C TYR A 183 30.51 -14.54 -0.94
N VAL A 184 29.33 -14.96 -1.39
CA VAL A 184 28.54 -16.00 -0.73
C VAL A 184 28.92 -17.38 -1.30
N LYS A 185 29.32 -18.29 -0.41
CA LYS A 185 29.67 -19.69 -0.72
C LYS A 185 28.47 -20.64 -0.70
N GLY A 186 27.42 -20.29 0.02
CA GLY A 186 26.21 -21.10 0.14
C GLY A 186 25.23 -20.59 1.18
N LEU A 187 24.06 -21.20 1.22
CA LEU A 187 23.05 -20.98 2.25
C LEU A 187 22.86 -22.24 3.08
N LEU A 188 23.01 -22.13 4.40
CA LEU A 188 22.71 -23.22 5.31
C LEU A 188 21.19 -23.29 5.50
N MET A 189 20.57 -24.33 4.97
CA MET A 189 19.13 -24.55 5.01
C MET A 189 18.78 -25.66 6.01
N SER A 190 17.65 -25.54 6.69
CA SER A 190 17.14 -26.57 7.61
C SER A 190 15.65 -26.84 7.44
N LYS A 191 15.24 -28.09 7.70
CA LYS A 191 13.85 -28.53 7.75
C LYS A 191 13.73 -29.67 8.78
N ALA A 192 12.99 -29.43 9.87
CA ALA A 192 12.93 -30.36 11.01
C ALA A 192 14.36 -30.76 11.45
N THR A 193 14.70 -32.06 11.40
CA THR A 193 16.03 -32.58 11.75
C THR A 193 17.05 -32.52 10.60
N ASN A 194 16.61 -32.21 9.38
CA ASN A 194 17.49 -32.18 8.21
C ASN A 194 18.19 -30.82 8.07
N LYS A 195 19.48 -30.87 7.70
CA LYS A 195 20.29 -29.72 7.32
C LYS A 195 20.94 -29.97 5.97
N LYS A 196 21.07 -28.93 5.16
CA LYS A 196 21.85 -28.98 3.91
C LYS A 196 22.45 -27.62 3.60
N VAL A 197 23.55 -27.62 2.88
CA VAL A 197 24.11 -26.40 2.27
C VAL A 197 23.65 -26.34 0.83
N VAL A 198 23.02 -25.25 0.43
CA VAL A 198 22.64 -24.98 -0.95
C VAL A 198 23.68 -24.07 -1.57
N LYS A 199 24.24 -24.50 -2.71
CA LYS A 199 25.17 -23.72 -3.52
C LYS A 199 24.50 -23.32 -4.84
N ALA A 200 24.82 -22.13 -5.31
CA ALA A 200 24.34 -21.55 -6.56
C ALA A 200 25.34 -20.49 -7.06
N ASP A 201 25.21 -20.11 -8.33
CA ASP A 201 26.02 -19.04 -8.94
C ASP A 201 25.62 -17.65 -8.41
N ALA A 202 24.36 -17.48 -7.99
CA ALA A 202 23.84 -16.25 -7.41
C ALA A 202 22.86 -16.54 -6.27
N TYR A 203 22.80 -15.63 -5.29
CA TYR A 203 21.92 -15.72 -4.13
C TYR A 203 21.07 -14.46 -4.00
N VAL A 204 19.78 -14.63 -3.78
CA VAL A 204 18.83 -13.53 -3.56
C VAL A 204 18.04 -13.80 -2.28
N ALA A 205 18.06 -12.83 -1.36
CA ALA A 205 17.28 -12.87 -0.14
C ALA A 205 16.01 -12.01 -0.28
N ALA A 206 14.93 -12.61 -0.76
CA ALA A 206 13.61 -11.96 -0.84
C ALA A 206 12.84 -12.10 0.49
N CYS A 207 13.40 -11.58 1.57
CA CYS A 207 12.83 -11.63 2.92
C CYS A 207 12.11 -10.33 3.28
N ASP A 208 11.18 -10.41 4.23
CA ASP A 208 10.65 -9.24 4.94
C ASP A 208 11.72 -8.60 5.84
N VAL A 209 11.43 -7.41 6.39
CA VAL A 209 12.39 -6.65 7.21
C VAL A 209 12.88 -7.46 8.44
N PRO A 210 12.02 -8.12 9.24
CA PRO A 210 12.50 -8.99 10.33
C PRO A 210 13.32 -10.18 9.83
N GLY A 211 12.88 -10.82 8.73
CA GLY A 211 13.56 -11.97 8.15
C GLY A 211 14.96 -11.66 7.65
N ILE A 212 15.15 -10.54 6.94
CA ILE A 212 16.46 -10.12 6.44
C ILE A 212 17.38 -9.70 7.59
N LYS A 213 16.88 -8.95 8.59
CA LYS A 213 17.67 -8.56 9.78
C LYS A 213 18.21 -9.76 10.54
N ARG A 214 17.45 -10.86 10.58
CA ARG A 214 17.86 -12.13 11.20
C ARG A 214 18.86 -12.90 10.33
N LEU A 215 18.73 -12.81 9.01
CA LEU A 215 19.56 -13.57 8.08
C LEU A 215 20.94 -12.94 7.82
N LEU A 216 21.01 -11.61 7.84
CA LEU A 216 22.25 -10.88 7.57
C LEU A 216 23.32 -11.18 8.62
N PRO A 217 24.56 -11.50 8.22
CA PRO A 217 25.68 -11.59 9.15
C PRO A 217 25.89 -10.27 9.89
N LEU A 218 26.12 -10.33 11.22
CA LEU A 218 26.30 -9.13 12.04
C LEU A 218 27.47 -8.26 11.59
N SER A 219 28.58 -8.88 11.15
CA SER A 219 29.75 -8.18 10.60
C SER A 219 29.41 -7.33 9.37
N TRP A 220 28.39 -7.69 8.60
CA TRP A 220 28.00 -6.91 7.42
C TRP A 220 27.41 -5.55 7.79
N ARG A 221 27.02 -5.35 9.05
CA ARG A 221 26.55 -4.04 9.55
C ARG A 221 27.65 -2.98 9.58
N GLU A 222 28.92 -3.35 9.44
CA GLU A 222 30.01 -2.37 9.23
C GLU A 222 29.84 -1.62 7.89
N MET A 223 29.17 -2.25 6.91
CA MET A 223 28.85 -1.61 5.64
C MET A 223 27.54 -0.83 5.75
N LYS A 224 27.61 0.48 5.45
CA LYS A 224 26.45 1.39 5.49
C LYS A 224 25.21 0.84 4.77
N PHE A 225 25.41 0.19 3.62
CA PHE A 225 24.33 -0.42 2.83
C PHE A 225 23.48 -1.39 3.66
N PHE A 226 24.12 -2.34 4.37
CA PHE A 226 23.40 -3.30 5.21
C PHE A 226 22.98 -2.71 6.55
N ASN A 227 23.73 -1.76 7.11
CA ASN A 227 23.33 -1.12 8.36
C ASN A 227 22.02 -0.33 8.21
N ASN A 228 21.81 0.34 7.07
CA ASN A 228 20.58 1.10 6.81
C ASN A 228 19.31 0.22 6.88
N ILE A 229 19.41 -1.10 6.66
CA ILE A 229 18.28 -2.02 6.81
C ILE A 229 17.80 -2.06 8.27
N TYR A 230 18.68 -1.82 9.24
CA TYR A 230 18.34 -1.83 10.66
C TYR A 230 17.50 -0.63 11.10
N GLU A 231 17.52 0.47 10.36
CA GLU A 231 16.63 1.63 10.57
C GLU A 231 15.17 1.32 10.18
N LEU A 232 14.93 0.28 9.36
CA LEU A 232 13.58 -0.07 8.92
C LEU A 232 12.82 -0.82 10.03
N VAL A 233 11.69 -0.28 10.48
CA VAL A 233 10.81 -0.93 11.46
C VAL A 233 9.48 -1.24 10.79
N GLY A 234 8.98 -2.46 10.97
CA GLY A 234 7.69 -2.86 10.43
C GLY A 234 6.55 -2.22 11.23
N VAL A 235 5.53 -1.74 10.52
CA VAL A 235 4.27 -1.28 11.13
C VAL A 235 3.45 -2.50 11.54
N PRO A 236 2.97 -2.60 12.80
CA PRO A 236 2.10 -3.69 13.21
C PRO A 236 0.72 -3.57 12.55
N VAL A 237 0.21 -4.68 12.00
CA VAL A 237 -1.10 -4.71 11.33
C VAL A 237 -1.86 -5.95 11.78
N VAL A 238 -3.16 -5.79 12.01
CA VAL A 238 -4.08 -6.90 12.30
C VAL A 238 -5.13 -6.95 11.20
N THR A 239 -5.35 -8.15 10.65
CA THR A 239 -6.45 -8.40 9.71
C THR A 239 -7.56 -9.15 10.43
N VAL A 240 -8.76 -8.58 10.42
CA VAL A 240 -9.97 -9.19 11.00
C VAL A 240 -10.87 -9.66 9.87
N GLN A 241 -11.41 -10.88 9.99
CA GLN A 241 -12.41 -11.41 9.06
C GLN A 241 -13.70 -11.67 9.83
N LEU A 242 -14.77 -10.97 9.45
CA LEU A 242 -16.08 -11.08 10.08
C LEU A 242 -17.05 -11.68 9.06
N ARG A 243 -17.86 -12.64 9.50
CA ARG A 243 -18.91 -13.26 8.67
C ARG A 243 -20.26 -13.04 9.33
N TYR A 244 -21.21 -12.63 8.51
CA TYR A 244 -22.56 -12.29 8.95
C TYR A 244 -23.60 -13.17 8.26
N ASN A 245 -24.81 -13.19 8.81
CA ASN A 245 -25.96 -13.91 8.27
C ASN A 245 -26.82 -13.06 7.31
N GLY A 246 -26.33 -11.89 6.88
CA GLY A 246 -26.98 -10.93 6.00
C GLY A 246 -26.02 -9.84 5.53
N TRP A 247 -26.51 -8.92 4.70
CA TRP A 247 -25.77 -7.78 4.16
C TRP A 247 -25.74 -6.63 5.16
N VAL A 248 -24.63 -6.49 5.88
CA VAL A 248 -24.50 -5.55 7.02
C VAL A 248 -24.39 -4.07 6.64
N THR A 249 -24.16 -3.78 5.35
CA THR A 249 -24.05 -2.42 4.83
C THR A 249 -25.40 -1.84 4.40
N GLU A 250 -26.45 -2.66 4.30
CA GLU A 250 -27.83 -2.24 4.00
C GLU A 250 -28.58 -1.84 5.28
N LEU A 251 -28.09 -0.80 5.96
CA LEU A 251 -28.58 -0.39 7.29
C LEU A 251 -30.03 0.11 7.32
N GLN A 252 -30.52 0.65 6.19
CA GLN A 252 -31.85 1.28 6.10
C GLN A 252 -32.94 0.33 5.62
N ASP A 253 -32.57 -0.81 5.02
CA ASP A 253 -33.52 -1.78 4.45
C ASP A 253 -33.26 -3.17 5.03
N LEU A 254 -34.04 -3.53 6.05
CA LEU A 254 -33.93 -4.81 6.75
C LEU A 254 -34.28 -6.01 5.86
N GLU A 255 -35.18 -5.85 4.89
CA GLU A 255 -35.53 -6.94 3.98
C GLU A 255 -34.39 -7.20 3.00
N ARG A 256 -33.82 -6.13 2.45
CA ARG A 256 -32.65 -6.20 1.56
C ARG A 256 -31.39 -6.67 2.29
N SER A 257 -31.23 -6.32 3.57
CA SER A 257 -30.15 -6.85 4.41
C SER A 257 -30.28 -8.35 4.64
N ARG A 258 -31.50 -8.87 4.81
CA ARG A 258 -31.74 -10.29 5.13
C ARG A 258 -31.86 -11.20 3.93
N GLN A 259 -32.19 -10.69 2.74
CA GLN A 259 -32.25 -11.52 1.55
C GLN A 259 -30.83 -12.01 1.20
N LEU A 260 -30.68 -13.31 0.90
CA LEU A 260 -29.38 -13.92 0.54
C LEU A 260 -29.33 -14.40 -0.92
N ARG A 261 -30.32 -14.03 -1.73
CA ARG A 261 -30.46 -14.53 -3.11
C ARG A 261 -29.62 -13.72 -4.09
N GLN A 262 -29.36 -12.46 -3.77
CA GLN A 262 -28.55 -11.55 -4.57
C GLN A 262 -27.61 -10.75 -3.67
N ALA A 263 -26.45 -10.38 -4.21
CA ALA A 263 -25.53 -9.47 -3.54
C ALA A 263 -26.19 -8.11 -3.33
N ALA A 264 -26.01 -7.52 -2.14
CA ALA A 264 -26.48 -6.19 -1.80
C ALA A 264 -25.46 -5.51 -0.89
N GLY A 265 -25.54 -4.19 -0.81
CA GLY A 265 -24.65 -3.39 0.02
C GLY A 265 -23.44 -2.83 -0.71
N LEU A 266 -22.51 -2.31 0.09
CA LEU A 266 -21.22 -1.81 -0.38
C LEU A 266 -20.31 -2.97 -0.75
N ASP A 267 -19.73 -2.91 -1.95
CA ASP A 267 -18.79 -3.89 -2.50
C ASP A 267 -17.51 -3.17 -2.99
N ASN A 268 -16.80 -2.54 -2.04
CA ASN A 268 -15.63 -1.71 -2.34
C ASN A 268 -14.69 -1.53 -1.15
N LEU A 269 -13.60 -0.80 -1.37
CA LEU A 269 -12.72 -0.29 -0.33
C LEU A 269 -13.43 0.83 0.46
N LEU A 270 -13.48 0.63 1.77
CA LEU A 270 -14.15 1.48 2.74
C LEU A 270 -13.13 2.11 3.69
N TYR A 271 -13.36 3.38 3.93
CA TYR A 271 -12.59 4.24 4.83
C TYR A 271 -13.49 4.69 5.96
N THR A 272 -12.94 4.93 7.14
CA THR A 272 -13.67 5.67 8.16
C THR A 272 -12.72 6.65 8.87
N PRO A 273 -13.12 7.92 9.05
CA PRO A 273 -12.38 8.84 9.90
C PRO A 273 -12.70 8.65 11.40
N ASP A 274 -13.66 7.79 11.71
CA ASP A 274 -14.18 7.60 13.08
C ASP A 274 -13.58 6.34 13.75
N ALA A 275 -12.67 5.63 13.06
CA ALA A 275 -11.88 4.52 13.58
C ALA A 275 -10.59 4.33 12.77
N ASP A 276 -9.54 3.77 13.40
CA ASP A 276 -8.23 3.60 12.78
C ASP A 276 -8.12 2.27 12.01
N PHE A 277 -8.99 2.08 11.00
CA PHE A 277 -8.89 0.95 10.08
C PHE A 277 -9.31 1.30 8.66
N SER A 278 -8.78 0.54 7.70
CA SER A 278 -9.34 0.43 6.35
C SER A 278 -9.96 -0.95 6.17
N CYS A 279 -11.06 -1.02 5.44
CA CYS A 279 -11.84 -2.25 5.29
C CYS A 279 -12.18 -2.48 3.83
N PHE A 280 -12.26 -3.74 3.42
CA PHE A 280 -12.91 -4.12 2.18
C PHE A 280 -14.21 -4.82 2.54
N ALA A 281 -15.32 -4.39 1.93
CA ALA A 281 -16.57 -5.12 1.97
C ALA A 281 -16.72 -5.88 0.65
N ASP A 282 -17.02 -7.18 0.75
CA ASP A 282 -17.26 -8.10 -0.37
C ASP A 282 -18.59 -8.87 -0.21
#